data_AF-A0A1I7LS86-F1
#
_entry.id   AF-A0A1I7LS86-F1
#
_cell.length_a   1.000
_cell.length_b   1.000
_cell.length_c   1.000
_cell.angle_alpha   90.00
_cell.angle_beta   90.00
_cell.angle_gamma   90.00
#
_symmetry.space_group_name_H-M   'P 1'
#
loop_
_entity.id
_entity.type
_entity.pdbx_description
1 polymer ?
#
loop_
_entity_poly.entity_id
_entity_poly.type
_entity_poly.pdbx_seq_one_letter_code
_entity_poly.pdbx_strand_id
1 'polypeptide(L)'
;MPLRSVFGDPSGTASEQILSVLRAVRRHLAMDVGFISEFVAGERVFRFSDAGAAHNPVVVGSRAPLEQSFCYYVAKGLMPGLMQDAAEDPVAAQMTATREMPVGAHLSVPLRHADGETYGTVCCFSFTPDRSLTTRDLATLRLCADVVESILWKSRDAAREREAKHRRIGEVIAAEAVEMVFQPIYRTADGGLAAFEALARFAPSPGRHPATRSDPARENPASEGPDAWFADAAEVGLGEELEFLAVRKALRALPVLAPGIRLSLNLSPAALASPRLAEAMAGAALDRVVIELTEHAAVASYEALRAVLEPYRRRGLGLAIDDVGAGHATLRHVLDLGPEFIKLDMSLIRNIDAHSGRRALAEALTGYGRRIGCEIVAEGVETEAEYAVLKGLGVTRVQGFLTGRPMPLAAAAALPLSAAGALSAAQAWSRSPSG
;
A
#
# COMPACT_ATOMS: atom_id res chain seq x y z
N MET A 1 10.39 -11.74 -35.25
CA MET A 1 9.25 -11.78 -34.32
C MET A 1 9.18 -10.45 -33.58
N PRO A 2 8.02 -9.79 -33.46
CA PRO A 2 7.89 -8.57 -32.66
C PRO A 2 8.14 -8.87 -31.17
N LEU A 3 8.84 -8.00 -30.44
CA LEU A 3 9.23 -8.18 -29.02
C LEU A 3 8.04 -8.57 -28.12
N ARG A 4 6.84 -8.05 -28.38
CA ARG A 4 5.59 -8.42 -27.69
C ARG A 4 5.22 -9.91 -27.77
N SER A 5 5.61 -10.60 -28.84
CA SER A 5 5.35 -12.04 -29.00
C SER A 5 6.30 -12.94 -28.20
N VAL A 6 7.41 -12.38 -27.71
CA VAL A 6 8.45 -13.09 -26.96
C VAL A 6 8.27 -12.90 -25.45
N PHE A 7 7.85 -11.71 -25.00
CA PHE A 7 7.76 -11.39 -23.56
C PHE A 7 6.35 -11.53 -22.96
N GLY A 8 5.34 -11.86 -23.76
CA GLY A 8 3.95 -11.94 -23.27
C GLY A 8 3.38 -10.58 -22.88
N ASP A 9 2.20 -10.60 -22.28
CA ASP A 9 1.58 -9.41 -21.70
C ASP A 9 2.25 -9.07 -20.36
N PRO A 10 2.93 -7.93 -20.22
CA PRO A 10 3.59 -7.54 -18.96
C PRO A 10 2.61 -7.33 -17.79
N SER A 11 1.30 -7.29 -18.01
CA SER A 11 0.28 -7.23 -16.95
C SER A 11 -0.13 -8.58 -16.34
N GLY A 12 0.39 -9.71 -16.82
CA GLY A 12 0.10 -11.03 -16.23
C GLY A 12 0.76 -11.27 -14.86
N THR A 13 0.24 -12.23 -14.10
CA THR A 13 0.87 -12.73 -12.86
C THR A 13 2.31 -13.19 -13.12
N ALA A 14 3.17 -13.21 -12.08
CA ALA A 14 4.55 -13.70 -12.22
C ALA A 14 4.62 -15.11 -12.84
N SER A 15 3.66 -15.98 -12.52
CA SER A 15 3.56 -17.32 -13.11
C SER A 15 3.26 -17.28 -14.61
N GLU A 16 2.35 -16.41 -15.06
CA GLU A 16 2.03 -16.24 -16.47
C GLU A 16 3.19 -15.64 -17.26
N GLN A 17 3.90 -14.66 -16.68
CA GLN A 17 5.10 -14.08 -17.28
C GLN A 17 6.19 -15.14 -17.46
N ILE A 18 6.46 -15.94 -16.44
CA ILE A 18 7.43 -17.05 -16.50
C ILE A 18 7.04 -18.07 -17.58
N LEU A 19 5.77 -18.48 -17.63
CA LEU A 19 5.28 -19.40 -18.66
C LEU A 19 5.39 -18.80 -20.07
N SER A 20 5.17 -17.49 -20.21
CA SER A 20 5.34 -16.81 -21.50
C SER A 20 6.80 -16.83 -21.97
N VAL A 21 7.75 -16.53 -21.08
CA VAL A 21 9.19 -16.59 -21.39
C VAL A 21 9.59 -18.03 -21.75
N LEU A 22 9.13 -19.01 -20.96
CA LEU A 22 9.41 -20.43 -21.20
C LEU A 22 8.87 -20.91 -22.56
N ARG A 23 7.64 -20.52 -22.91
CA ARG A 23 7.03 -20.82 -24.21
C ARG A 23 7.80 -20.17 -25.35
N ALA A 24 8.21 -18.92 -25.19
CA ALA A 24 8.92 -18.18 -26.21
C ALA A 24 10.30 -18.80 -26.50
N VAL A 25 11.06 -19.13 -25.46
CA VAL A 25 12.39 -19.74 -25.63
C VAL A 25 12.29 -21.14 -26.22
N ARG A 26 11.35 -21.97 -25.75
CA ARG A 26 11.12 -23.31 -26.32
C ARG A 26 10.80 -23.24 -27.81
N ARG A 27 9.89 -22.34 -28.22
CA ARG A 27 9.54 -22.15 -29.62
C ARG A 27 10.69 -21.60 -30.45
N HIS A 28 11.49 -20.69 -29.90
CA HIS A 28 12.66 -20.14 -30.57
C HIS A 28 13.72 -21.20 -30.84
N LEU A 29 13.95 -22.08 -29.85
CA LEU A 29 14.89 -23.19 -29.93
C LEU A 29 14.32 -24.40 -30.71
N ALA A 30 13.06 -24.34 -31.15
CA ALA A 30 12.34 -25.44 -31.81
C ALA A 30 12.36 -26.76 -31.01
N MET A 31 12.28 -26.70 -29.68
CA MET A 31 12.32 -27.88 -28.81
C MET A 31 10.91 -28.35 -28.39
N ASP A 32 10.79 -29.63 -28.07
CA ASP A 32 9.50 -30.26 -27.75
C ASP A 32 8.92 -29.79 -26.42
N VAL A 33 9.77 -29.72 -25.39
CA VAL A 33 9.39 -29.41 -24.01
C VAL A 33 10.34 -28.40 -23.41
N GLY A 34 9.78 -27.38 -22.76
CA GLY A 34 10.49 -26.46 -21.88
C GLY A 34 9.95 -26.61 -20.46
N PHE A 35 10.82 -26.61 -19.47
CA PHE A 35 10.40 -26.64 -18.08
C PHE A 35 11.35 -25.85 -17.16
N ILE A 36 10.82 -25.49 -16.00
CA ILE A 36 11.59 -24.92 -14.89
C ILE A 36 11.41 -25.83 -13.69
N SER A 37 12.51 -26.17 -13.04
CA SER A 37 12.51 -26.96 -11.81
C SER A 37 13.14 -26.19 -10.66
N GLU A 38 12.68 -26.49 -9.45
CA GLU A 38 13.22 -26.00 -8.18
C GLU A 38 13.82 -27.17 -7.40
N PHE A 39 14.90 -26.91 -6.67
CA PHE A 39 15.52 -27.87 -5.76
C PHE A 39 15.04 -27.60 -4.34
N VAL A 40 14.31 -28.55 -3.75
CA VAL A 40 13.72 -28.43 -2.41
C VAL A 40 14.07 -29.68 -1.60
N ALA A 41 14.81 -29.51 -0.50
CA ALA A 41 15.08 -30.58 0.48
C ALA A 41 15.58 -31.90 -0.14
N GLY A 42 16.48 -31.84 -1.12
CA GLY A 42 17.03 -33.03 -1.80
C GLY A 42 16.22 -33.53 -2.99
N GLU A 43 15.07 -32.93 -3.28
CA GLU A 43 14.20 -33.28 -4.42
C GLU A 43 14.20 -32.18 -5.48
N ARG A 44 14.08 -32.57 -6.75
CA ARG A 44 13.69 -31.70 -7.87
C ARG A 44 12.17 -31.65 -7.96
N VAL A 45 11.60 -30.45 -7.95
CA VAL A 45 10.17 -30.20 -8.17
C VAL A 45 9.97 -29.44 -9.47
N PHE A 46 9.13 -29.92 -10.37
CA PHE A 46 8.78 -29.14 -11.57
C PHE A 46 7.81 -28.01 -11.20
N ARG A 47 8.18 -26.76 -11.50
CA ARG A 47 7.37 -25.57 -11.18
C ARG A 47 6.61 -25.05 -12.39
N PHE A 48 7.22 -25.11 -13.57
CA PHE A 48 6.62 -24.65 -14.80
C PHE A 48 6.94 -25.63 -15.93
N SER A 49 6.02 -25.80 -16.86
CA SER A 49 6.23 -26.59 -18.06
C SER A 49 5.40 -26.04 -19.22
N ASP A 50 5.99 -26.00 -20.40
CA ASP A 50 5.32 -25.72 -21.68
C ASP A 50 5.77 -26.79 -22.68
N ALA A 51 4.85 -27.31 -23.48
CA ALA A 51 5.14 -28.31 -24.50
C ALA A 51 4.50 -27.93 -25.84
N GLY A 52 5.01 -28.51 -26.92
CA GLY A 52 4.38 -28.46 -28.25
C GLY A 52 3.09 -29.27 -28.34
N ALA A 53 2.67 -29.62 -29.56
CA ALA A 53 1.48 -30.45 -29.82
C ALA A 53 1.64 -31.93 -29.42
N ALA A 54 2.81 -32.33 -28.90
CA ALA A 54 3.11 -33.67 -28.43
C ALA A 54 2.72 -33.86 -26.96
N HIS A 55 2.72 -35.13 -26.50
CA HIS A 55 2.56 -35.48 -25.10
C HIS A 55 3.61 -34.77 -24.23
N ASN A 56 3.18 -34.10 -23.15
CA ASN A 56 4.09 -33.47 -22.19
C ASN A 56 4.35 -34.43 -21.01
N PRO A 57 5.54 -35.06 -20.92
CA PRO A 57 5.88 -35.95 -19.81
C PRO A 57 6.19 -35.18 -18.51
N VAL A 58 6.34 -33.85 -18.56
CA VAL A 58 6.67 -33.03 -17.39
C VAL A 58 5.39 -32.58 -16.68
N VAL A 59 5.07 -33.27 -15.59
CA VAL A 59 3.93 -32.93 -14.72
C VAL A 59 4.36 -31.92 -13.67
N VAL A 60 3.80 -30.70 -13.73
CA VAL A 60 4.04 -29.64 -12.72
C VAL A 60 3.62 -30.12 -11.34
N GLY A 61 4.46 -29.87 -10.34
CA GLY A 61 4.28 -30.32 -8.95
C GLY A 61 4.85 -31.71 -8.64
N SER A 62 5.17 -32.51 -9.67
CA SER A 62 5.82 -33.82 -9.45
C SER A 62 7.26 -33.65 -8.94
N ARG A 63 7.71 -34.62 -8.14
CA ARG A 63 8.97 -34.61 -7.42
C ARG A 63 9.81 -35.83 -7.77
N ALA A 64 11.13 -35.67 -7.81
CA ALA A 64 12.09 -36.76 -7.96
C ALA A 64 13.39 -36.44 -7.22
N PRO A 65 14.15 -37.44 -6.73
CA PRO A 65 15.46 -37.20 -6.13
C PRO A 65 16.40 -36.43 -7.05
N LEU A 66 17.16 -35.47 -6.50
CA LEU A 66 18.04 -34.61 -7.30
C LEU A 66 19.07 -35.41 -8.09
N GLU A 67 19.72 -36.39 -7.45
CA GLU A 67 20.73 -37.26 -8.06
C GLU A 67 20.21 -38.14 -9.20
N GLN A 68 18.91 -38.14 -9.47
CA GLN A 68 18.32 -38.84 -10.63
C GLN A 68 17.97 -37.89 -11.77
N SER A 69 18.33 -36.60 -11.69
CA SER A 69 17.94 -35.57 -12.65
C SER A 69 19.12 -34.95 -13.39
N PHE A 70 18.94 -34.70 -14.69
CA PHE A 70 19.90 -33.94 -15.50
C PHE A 70 20.17 -32.56 -14.89
N CYS A 71 19.10 -31.92 -14.40
CA CYS A 71 19.11 -30.61 -13.76
C CYS A 71 20.19 -30.50 -12.68
N TYR A 72 20.26 -31.49 -11.78
CA TYR A 72 21.23 -31.50 -10.69
C TYR A 72 22.67 -31.58 -11.19
N TYR A 73 22.96 -32.51 -12.12
CA TYR A 73 24.31 -32.70 -12.64
C TYR A 73 24.78 -31.47 -13.43
N VAL A 74 23.92 -30.86 -14.23
CA VAL A 74 24.24 -29.60 -14.92
C VAL A 74 24.49 -28.48 -13.92
N ALA A 75 23.63 -28.33 -12.91
CA ALA A 75 23.80 -27.29 -11.91
C ALA A 75 25.08 -27.44 -11.07
N LYS A 76 25.54 -28.68 -10.83
CA LYS A 76 26.80 -28.99 -10.17
C LYS A 76 28.02 -28.92 -11.09
N GLY A 77 27.83 -28.67 -12.40
CA GLY A 77 28.91 -28.67 -13.38
C GLY A 77 29.48 -30.06 -13.69
N LEU A 78 28.75 -31.11 -13.35
CA LEU A 78 29.12 -32.52 -13.58
C LEU A 78 28.66 -33.03 -14.95
N MET A 79 27.82 -32.26 -15.66
CA MET A 79 27.32 -32.57 -16.98
C MET A 79 27.19 -31.28 -17.80
N PRO A 80 27.44 -31.29 -19.12
CA PRO A 80 27.32 -30.09 -19.93
C PRO A 80 25.87 -29.61 -20.01
N GLY A 81 25.69 -28.29 -20.04
CA GLY A 81 24.37 -27.67 -20.24
C GLY A 81 23.84 -27.78 -21.68
N LEU A 82 24.68 -28.18 -22.64
CA LEU A 82 24.30 -28.47 -24.02
C LEU A 82 24.65 -29.92 -24.32
N MET A 83 23.64 -30.73 -24.61
CA MET A 83 23.77 -32.08 -25.12
C MET A 83 22.96 -32.17 -26.41
N GLN A 84 23.66 -32.34 -27.53
CA GLN A 84 22.99 -32.55 -28.82
C GLN A 84 22.36 -33.95 -28.91
N ASP A 85 22.88 -34.89 -28.13
CA ASP A 85 22.36 -36.24 -27.93
C ASP A 85 22.73 -36.71 -26.51
N ALA A 86 21.73 -36.88 -25.65
CA ALA A 86 21.95 -37.29 -24.27
C ALA A 86 22.40 -38.76 -24.16
N ALA A 87 22.17 -39.60 -25.19
CA ALA A 87 22.66 -40.98 -25.18
C ALA A 87 24.18 -41.06 -25.38
N GLU A 88 24.82 -40.01 -25.89
CA GLU A 88 26.27 -39.94 -26.07
C GLU A 88 27.02 -39.39 -24.85
N ASP A 89 26.33 -38.72 -23.94
CA ASP A 89 26.94 -38.27 -22.70
C ASP A 89 27.08 -39.46 -21.72
N PRO A 90 28.31 -39.78 -21.24
CA PRO A 90 28.55 -40.97 -20.43
C PRO A 90 27.76 -41.02 -19.11
N VAL A 91 27.41 -39.86 -18.56
CA VAL A 91 26.64 -39.74 -17.32
C VAL A 91 25.16 -39.81 -17.64
N ALA A 92 24.68 -38.98 -18.57
CA ALA A 92 23.28 -38.92 -18.96
C ALA A 92 22.75 -40.26 -19.47
N ALA A 93 23.52 -40.99 -20.28
CA ALA A 93 23.11 -42.29 -20.83
C ALA A 93 22.78 -43.35 -19.76
N GLN A 94 23.32 -43.21 -18.55
CA GLN A 94 23.11 -44.14 -17.44
C GLN A 94 21.96 -43.72 -16.51
N MET A 95 21.43 -42.50 -16.64
CA MET A 95 20.39 -41.99 -15.75
C MET A 95 19.01 -42.54 -16.08
N THR A 96 18.20 -42.79 -15.05
CA THR A 96 16.79 -43.20 -15.18
C THR A 96 15.98 -42.19 -15.99
N ALA A 97 16.27 -40.89 -15.82
CA ALA A 97 15.61 -39.80 -16.53
C ALA A 97 15.66 -39.96 -18.06
N THR A 98 16.76 -40.47 -18.62
CA THR A 98 16.94 -40.69 -20.08
C THR A 98 16.06 -41.81 -20.64
N ARG A 99 15.65 -42.75 -19.76
CA ARG A 99 14.81 -43.89 -20.13
C ARG A 99 13.32 -43.61 -19.92
N GLU A 100 12.98 -42.90 -18.84
CA GLU A 100 11.60 -42.54 -18.51
C GLU A 100 11.08 -41.34 -19.30
N MET A 101 11.97 -40.39 -19.60
CA MET A 101 11.76 -39.31 -20.55
C MET A 101 12.77 -39.55 -21.68
N PRO A 102 12.36 -39.94 -22.90
CA PRO A 102 13.31 -40.25 -23.97
C PRO A 102 13.95 -38.94 -24.47
N VAL A 103 14.89 -38.41 -23.69
CA VAL A 103 15.58 -37.14 -23.95
C VAL A 103 16.63 -37.40 -25.02
N GLY A 104 16.43 -36.83 -26.21
CA GLY A 104 17.40 -36.81 -27.29
C GLY A 104 18.33 -35.60 -27.13
N ALA A 105 17.89 -34.42 -27.56
CA ALA A 105 18.63 -33.17 -27.33
C ALA A 105 18.21 -32.49 -26.01
N HIS A 106 19.15 -31.88 -25.30
CA HIS A 106 18.89 -31.20 -24.03
C HIS A 106 19.74 -29.94 -23.85
N LEU A 107 19.06 -28.85 -23.49
CA LEU A 107 19.63 -27.60 -23.02
C LEU A 107 19.21 -27.37 -21.57
N SER A 108 20.15 -27.00 -20.71
CA SER A 108 19.89 -26.71 -19.31
C SER A 108 20.82 -25.65 -18.77
N VAL A 109 20.25 -24.74 -17.99
CA VAL A 109 20.97 -23.65 -17.33
C VAL A 109 20.52 -23.55 -15.87
N PRO A 110 21.44 -23.38 -14.91
CA PRO A 110 21.08 -23.21 -13.51
C PRO A 110 20.38 -21.87 -13.29
N LEU A 111 19.35 -21.88 -12.46
CA LEU A 111 18.76 -20.70 -11.84
C LEU A 111 19.42 -20.48 -10.48
N ARG A 112 19.81 -19.25 -10.17
CA ARG A 112 20.56 -18.90 -8.96
C ARG A 112 19.88 -17.81 -8.14
N HIS A 113 20.00 -17.96 -6.83
CA HIS A 113 19.72 -16.90 -5.88
C HIS A 113 20.78 -15.78 -5.98
N ALA A 114 20.48 -14.63 -5.38
CA ALA A 114 21.39 -13.48 -5.37
C ALA A 114 22.73 -13.77 -4.65
N ASP A 115 22.75 -14.74 -3.73
CA ASP A 115 23.96 -15.23 -3.04
C ASP A 115 24.76 -16.26 -3.86
N GLY A 116 24.29 -16.61 -5.05
CA GLY A 116 24.91 -17.59 -5.95
C GLY A 116 24.49 -19.04 -5.70
N GLU A 117 23.70 -19.32 -4.66
CA GLU A 117 23.14 -20.66 -4.41
C GLU A 117 22.21 -21.07 -5.55
N THR A 118 22.21 -22.36 -5.91
CA THR A 118 21.34 -22.88 -6.97
C THR A 118 19.92 -23.03 -6.45
N TYR A 119 18.99 -22.29 -7.06
CA TYR A 119 17.55 -22.48 -6.86
C TYR A 119 17.03 -23.69 -7.63
N GLY A 120 17.52 -23.90 -8.86
CA GLY A 120 17.03 -24.95 -9.74
C GLY A 120 17.56 -24.80 -11.16
N THR A 121 16.75 -25.12 -12.17
CA THR A 121 17.17 -25.02 -13.58
C THR A 121 16.04 -24.59 -14.51
N VAL A 122 16.39 -23.93 -15.61
CA VAL A 122 15.56 -23.84 -16.82
C VAL A 122 16.11 -24.83 -17.83
N CYS A 123 15.24 -25.68 -18.35
CA CYS A 123 15.60 -26.70 -19.32
C CYS A 123 14.69 -26.63 -20.54
N CYS A 124 15.24 -26.98 -21.70
CA CYS A 124 14.48 -27.36 -22.87
C CYS A 124 15.05 -28.68 -23.41
N PHE A 125 14.18 -29.59 -23.84
CA PHE A 125 14.60 -30.84 -24.44
C PHE A 125 13.70 -31.26 -25.59
N SER A 126 14.25 -32.08 -26.46
CA SER A 126 13.54 -32.72 -27.56
C SER A 126 13.65 -34.23 -27.42
N PHE A 127 12.65 -34.95 -27.93
CA PHE A 127 12.65 -36.42 -27.85
C PHE A 127 13.66 -37.07 -28.81
N THR A 128 14.13 -36.31 -29.80
CA THR A 128 15.14 -36.73 -30.77
C THR A 128 16.43 -35.93 -30.62
N PRO A 129 17.60 -36.51 -30.95
CA PRO A 129 18.84 -35.77 -31.04
C PRO A 129 18.76 -34.60 -32.03
N ASP A 130 19.51 -33.53 -31.75
CA ASP A 130 19.62 -32.36 -32.61
C ASP A 130 21.05 -31.84 -32.61
N ARG A 131 21.77 -32.17 -33.69
CA ARG A 131 23.17 -31.80 -33.92
C ARG A 131 23.34 -30.36 -34.41
N SER A 132 22.25 -29.65 -34.68
CA SER A 132 22.29 -28.24 -35.08
C SER A 132 22.41 -27.30 -33.89
N LEU A 133 22.08 -27.75 -32.67
CA LEU A 133 22.19 -26.95 -31.46
C LEU A 133 23.64 -26.55 -31.17
N THR A 134 23.84 -25.30 -30.79
CA THR A 134 25.14 -24.68 -30.55
C THR A 134 25.22 -24.03 -29.17
N THR A 135 26.40 -23.53 -28.83
CA THR A 135 26.58 -22.70 -27.63
C THR A 135 25.78 -21.38 -27.69
N ARG A 136 25.38 -20.90 -28.87
CA ARG A 136 24.50 -19.73 -29.03
C ARG A 136 23.07 -20.03 -28.55
N ASP A 137 22.60 -21.24 -28.77
CA ASP A 137 21.29 -21.69 -28.32
C ASP A 137 21.27 -21.82 -26.79
N LEU A 138 22.33 -22.38 -26.22
CA LEU A 138 22.54 -22.38 -24.77
C LEU A 138 22.62 -20.95 -24.19
N ALA A 139 23.30 -20.03 -24.89
CA ALA A 139 23.36 -18.62 -24.48
C ALA A 139 21.98 -17.95 -24.51
N THR A 140 21.13 -18.32 -25.48
CA THR A 140 19.74 -17.83 -25.55
C THR A 140 18.92 -18.33 -24.36
N LEU A 141 19.07 -19.61 -24.00
CA LEU A 141 18.43 -20.17 -22.80
C LEU A 141 18.93 -19.47 -21.51
N ARG A 142 20.22 -19.11 -21.43
CA ARG A 142 20.77 -18.33 -20.30
C ARG A 142 20.12 -16.95 -20.17
N LEU A 143 19.96 -16.20 -21.27
CA LEU A 143 19.27 -14.91 -21.23
C LEU A 143 17.82 -15.04 -20.73
N CYS A 144 17.14 -16.13 -21.11
CA CYS A 144 15.79 -16.40 -20.59
C CYS A 144 15.81 -16.77 -19.10
N ALA A 145 16.83 -17.48 -18.63
CA ALA A 145 17.01 -17.76 -17.21
C ALA A 145 17.19 -16.47 -16.41
N ASP A 146 18.01 -15.51 -16.87
CA ASP A 146 18.20 -14.21 -16.20
C ASP A 146 16.86 -13.44 -16.04
N VAL A 147 16.00 -13.49 -17.07
CA VAL A 147 14.65 -12.89 -17.02
C VAL A 147 13.75 -13.61 -16.02
N VAL A 148 13.75 -14.95 -16.04
CA VAL A 148 12.98 -15.78 -15.10
C VAL A 148 13.43 -15.53 -13.66
N GLU A 149 14.73 -15.45 -13.40
CA GLU A 149 15.30 -15.07 -12.10
C GLU A 149 14.76 -13.72 -11.65
N SER A 150 14.83 -12.69 -12.50
CA SER A 150 14.31 -11.35 -12.16
C SER A 150 12.82 -11.37 -11.76
N ILE A 151 11.99 -12.14 -12.46
CA ILE A 151 10.56 -12.27 -12.16
C ILE A 151 10.34 -13.04 -10.85
N LEU A 152 11.03 -14.17 -10.67
CA LEU A 152 10.93 -14.99 -9.45
C LEU A 152 11.33 -14.20 -8.20
N TRP A 153 12.45 -13.47 -8.26
CA TRP A 153 12.96 -12.73 -7.11
C TRP A 153 12.07 -11.54 -6.76
N LYS A 154 11.65 -10.75 -7.75
CA LYS A 154 10.68 -9.67 -7.52
C LYS A 154 9.37 -10.18 -6.91
N SER A 155 8.85 -11.31 -7.40
CA SER A 155 7.61 -11.90 -6.86
C SER A 155 7.79 -12.42 -5.44
N ARG A 156 8.94 -13.02 -5.10
CA ARG A 156 9.21 -13.51 -3.74
C ARG A 156 9.43 -12.36 -2.76
N ASP A 157 10.13 -11.31 -3.18
CA ASP A 157 10.35 -10.12 -2.36
C ASP A 157 9.01 -9.41 -2.08
N ALA A 158 8.16 -9.23 -3.09
CA ALA A 158 6.82 -8.69 -2.91
C ALA A 158 5.96 -9.57 -1.99
N ALA A 159 6.02 -10.90 -2.12
CA ALA A 159 5.30 -11.81 -1.23
C ALA A 159 5.78 -11.73 0.22
N ARG A 160 7.11 -11.67 0.44
CA ARG A 160 7.73 -11.50 1.76
C ARG A 160 7.36 -10.16 2.38
N GLU A 161 7.39 -9.09 1.59
CA GLU A 161 6.98 -7.76 2.05
C GLU A 161 5.50 -7.75 2.44
N ARG A 162 4.63 -8.31 1.60
CA ARG A 162 3.19 -8.43 1.89
C ARG A 162 2.93 -9.24 3.16
N GLU A 163 3.62 -10.35 3.37
CA GLU A 163 3.50 -11.16 4.58
C GLU A 163 4.04 -10.42 5.81
N ALA A 164 5.16 -9.71 5.67
CA ALA A 164 5.70 -8.88 6.74
C ALA A 164 4.73 -7.74 7.14
N LYS A 165 4.12 -7.06 6.15
CA LYS A 165 3.08 -6.06 6.36
C LYS A 165 1.88 -6.68 7.08
N HIS A 166 1.34 -7.79 6.56
CA HIS A 166 0.18 -8.47 7.16
C HIS A 166 0.43 -8.86 8.63
N ARG A 167 1.59 -9.48 8.91
CA ARG A 167 1.97 -9.85 10.29
C ARG A 167 2.05 -8.62 11.20
N ARG A 168 2.75 -7.57 10.77
CA ARG A 168 2.94 -6.35 11.57
C ARG A 168 1.63 -5.63 11.86
N ILE A 169 0.76 -5.49 10.86
CA ILE A 169 -0.58 -4.89 11.04
C ILE A 169 -1.43 -5.77 11.97
N GLY A 170 -1.41 -7.08 11.77
CA GLY A 170 -2.12 -8.04 12.63
C GLY A 170 -1.68 -7.96 14.10
N GLU A 171 -0.38 -7.83 14.38
CA GLU A 171 0.16 -7.65 15.73
C GLU A 171 -0.35 -6.35 16.39
N VAL A 172 -0.37 -5.23 15.65
CA VAL A 172 -0.91 -3.95 16.15
C VAL A 172 -2.39 -4.05 16.47
N ILE A 173 -3.18 -4.69 15.59
CA ILE A 173 -4.62 -4.87 15.82
C ILE A 173 -4.86 -5.76 17.04
N ALA A 174 -4.17 -6.91 17.12
CA ALA A 174 -4.33 -7.88 18.22
C ALA A 174 -3.93 -7.30 19.58
N ALA A 175 -2.90 -6.47 19.62
CA ALA A 175 -2.45 -5.80 20.85
C ALA A 175 -3.20 -4.48 21.15
N GLU A 176 -4.16 -4.08 20.31
CA GLU A 176 -4.77 -2.73 20.31
C GLU A 176 -3.72 -1.59 20.34
N ALA A 177 -2.56 -1.78 19.71
CA ALA A 177 -1.38 -0.92 19.82
C ALA A 177 -1.44 0.36 18.93
N VAL A 178 -2.56 1.06 18.97
CA VAL A 178 -2.78 2.35 18.31
C VAL A 178 -3.04 3.41 19.37
N GLU A 179 -2.21 4.45 19.44
CA GLU A 179 -2.47 5.59 20.32
C GLU A 179 -3.25 6.67 19.59
N MET A 180 -4.14 7.38 20.30
CA MET A 180 -4.89 8.49 19.73
C MET A 180 -4.41 9.78 20.36
N VAL A 181 -4.00 10.73 19.51
CA VAL A 181 -3.75 12.12 19.87
C VAL A 181 -4.80 13.01 19.25
N PHE A 182 -5.00 14.20 19.80
CA PHE A 182 -6.11 15.09 19.47
C PHE A 182 -5.57 16.45 19.08
N GLN A 183 -5.85 16.90 17.87
CA GLN A 183 -5.44 18.24 17.42
C GLN A 183 -6.63 19.21 17.47
N PRO A 184 -6.49 20.38 18.10
CA PRO A 184 -7.61 21.29 18.26
C PRO A 184 -7.93 22.05 16.97
N ILE A 185 -9.23 22.28 16.75
CA ILE A 185 -9.79 23.06 15.65
C ILE A 185 -10.50 24.28 16.25
N TYR A 186 -10.12 25.48 15.82
CA TYR A 186 -10.60 26.75 16.37
C TYR A 186 -11.49 27.50 15.38
N ARG A 187 -12.52 28.18 15.89
CA ARG A 187 -13.32 29.13 15.10
C ARG A 187 -12.52 30.40 14.87
N THR A 188 -12.48 30.89 13.64
CA THR A 188 -11.77 32.13 13.28
C THR A 188 -12.49 33.40 13.76
N ALA A 189 -13.82 33.32 13.89
CA ALA A 189 -14.67 34.45 14.25
C ALA A 189 -14.37 34.96 15.65
N ASP A 190 -14.27 34.04 16.62
CA ASP A 190 -14.08 34.37 18.02
C ASP A 190 -12.87 33.67 18.66
N GLY A 191 -12.17 32.74 18.01
CA GLY A 191 -11.04 32.01 18.59
C GLY A 191 -11.44 30.89 19.56
N GLY A 192 -12.73 30.58 19.69
CA GLY A 192 -13.20 29.50 20.56
C GLY A 192 -12.83 28.12 20.03
N LEU A 193 -12.51 27.21 20.96
CA LEU A 193 -12.28 25.80 20.65
C LEU A 193 -13.58 25.18 20.14
N ALA A 194 -13.52 24.50 19.00
CA ALA A 194 -14.71 24.10 18.27
C ALA A 194 -14.81 22.57 18.12
N ALA A 195 -13.68 21.93 17.86
CA ALA A 195 -13.59 20.49 17.70
C ALA A 195 -12.15 20.02 18.00
N PHE A 196 -11.98 18.71 18.04
CA PHE A 196 -10.68 18.06 17.87
C PHE A 196 -10.73 17.09 16.70
N GLU A 197 -9.63 16.95 15.99
CA GLU A 197 -9.39 15.80 15.13
C GLU A 197 -8.64 14.71 15.91
N ALA A 198 -9.15 13.48 15.87
CA ALA A 198 -8.46 12.32 16.43
C ALA A 198 -7.50 11.72 15.41
N LEU A 199 -6.21 11.74 15.72
CA LEU A 199 -5.14 11.29 14.86
C LEU A 199 -4.47 10.05 15.46
N ALA A 200 -4.37 8.99 14.67
CA ALA A 200 -3.70 7.76 15.09
C ALA A 200 -2.18 7.96 15.18
N ARG A 201 -1.55 7.28 16.14
CA ARG A 201 -0.11 7.19 16.32
C ARG A 201 0.26 5.73 16.51
N PHE A 202 1.34 5.33 15.83
CA PHE A 202 1.86 3.98 15.83
C PHE A 202 3.27 3.99 16.39
N ALA A 203 3.61 2.98 17.20
CA ALA A 203 4.97 2.83 17.67
C ALA A 203 5.92 2.58 16.47
N PRO A 204 7.15 3.13 16.47
CA PRO A 204 8.14 2.83 15.46
C PRO A 204 8.41 1.32 15.40
N SER A 205 8.47 0.75 14.19
CA SER A 205 8.82 -0.66 14.03
C SER A 205 10.31 -0.90 14.32
N PRO A 206 10.68 -1.91 15.13
CA PRO A 206 12.08 -2.26 15.33
C PRO A 206 12.76 -2.60 13.99
N GLY A 207 13.86 -1.91 13.67
CA GLY A 207 14.71 -2.23 12.50
C GLY A 207 14.58 -1.32 11.27
N ARG A 208 13.67 -0.33 11.27
CA ARG A 208 13.77 0.82 10.35
C ARG A 208 14.27 2.02 11.15
N HIS A 209 15.49 2.46 10.84
CA HIS A 209 15.99 3.72 11.37
C HIS A 209 15.25 4.87 10.67
N PRO A 210 14.77 5.89 11.41
CA PRO A 210 14.28 7.09 10.77
C PRO A 210 15.41 7.68 9.95
N ALA A 211 15.18 7.86 8.64
CA ALA A 211 16.11 8.57 7.77
C ALA A 211 16.47 9.91 8.42
N THR A 212 17.76 10.12 8.64
CA THR A 212 18.44 11.31 9.21
C THR A 212 17.56 12.56 9.34
N ARG A 213 17.21 12.94 10.58
CA ARG A 213 16.39 14.12 10.91
C ARG A 213 17.24 15.38 10.99
N SER A 214 16.78 16.45 10.36
CA SER A 214 17.08 17.85 10.74
C SER A 214 15.84 18.61 11.23
N ASP A 215 14.68 17.95 11.37
CA ASP A 215 13.48 18.57 11.90
C ASP A 215 12.73 17.65 12.89
N PRO A 216 12.70 17.99 14.19
CA PRO A 216 11.97 17.22 15.20
C PRO A 216 10.43 17.36 15.09
N ALA A 217 9.88 18.28 14.28
CA ALA A 217 8.43 18.46 14.13
C ALA A 217 7.76 17.50 13.12
N ARG A 218 8.55 16.77 12.32
CA ARG A 218 8.07 15.62 11.55
C ARG A 218 8.26 14.36 12.38
N GLU A 219 7.26 14.01 13.16
CA GLU A 219 7.15 12.68 13.76
C GLU A 219 6.91 11.67 12.63
N ASN A 220 7.87 10.75 12.49
CA ASN A 220 8.04 9.75 11.45
C ASN A 220 8.42 10.24 10.04
N PRO A 221 9.40 9.59 9.37
CA PRO A 221 9.54 9.66 7.92
C PRO A 221 8.19 9.45 7.24
N ALA A 222 7.95 10.04 6.06
CA ALA A 222 6.70 9.84 5.31
C ALA A 222 6.36 8.34 5.07
N SER A 223 7.36 7.45 5.12
CA SER A 223 7.22 5.99 5.03
C SER A 223 6.90 5.27 6.35
N GLU A 224 6.70 6.01 7.44
CA GLU A 224 6.41 5.49 8.79
C GLU A 224 5.24 6.25 9.46
N GLY A 225 4.69 7.28 8.79
CA GLY A 225 3.54 8.03 9.27
C GLY A 225 2.25 7.19 9.31
N PRO A 226 1.20 7.66 10.00
CA PRO A 226 -0.09 6.95 10.07
C PRO A 226 -0.65 6.54 8.71
N ASP A 227 -0.52 7.40 7.69
CA ASP A 227 -1.00 7.11 6.33
C ASP A 227 -0.36 5.86 5.73
N ALA A 228 0.94 5.64 5.99
CA ALA A 228 1.65 4.45 5.53
C ALA A 228 1.12 3.18 6.22
N TRP A 229 0.74 3.27 7.49
CA TRP A 229 0.13 2.15 8.22
C TRP A 229 -1.25 1.79 7.68
N PHE A 230 -2.09 2.79 7.40
CA PHE A 230 -3.41 2.55 6.81
C PHE A 230 -3.31 2.07 5.36
N ALA A 231 -2.36 2.59 4.57
CA ALA A 231 -2.10 2.11 3.22
C ALA A 231 -1.61 0.65 3.21
N ASP A 232 -0.65 0.31 4.07
CA ASP A 232 -0.16 -1.07 4.20
C ASP A 232 -1.27 -2.00 4.69
N ALA A 233 -2.13 -1.56 5.62
CA ALA A 233 -3.29 -2.32 6.07
C ALA A 233 -4.29 -2.57 4.93
N ALA A 234 -4.58 -1.56 4.10
CA ALA A 234 -5.45 -1.71 2.93
C ALA A 234 -4.87 -2.71 1.91
N GLU A 235 -3.56 -2.63 1.63
CA GLU A 235 -2.87 -3.53 0.69
C GLU A 235 -2.95 -5.01 1.10
N VAL A 236 -2.93 -5.28 2.41
CA VAL A 236 -2.97 -6.64 2.96
C VAL A 236 -4.36 -7.09 3.39
N GLY A 237 -5.39 -6.28 3.18
CA GLY A 237 -6.79 -6.63 3.50
C GLY A 237 -7.17 -6.51 4.97
N LEU A 238 -6.44 -5.70 5.75
CA LEU A 238 -6.70 -5.39 7.16
C LEU A 238 -7.09 -3.92 7.40
N GLY A 239 -7.42 -3.19 6.33
CA GLY A 239 -7.72 -1.74 6.37
C GLY A 239 -8.91 -1.41 7.26
N GLU A 240 -10.05 -2.08 7.05
CA GLU A 240 -11.27 -1.84 7.85
C GLU A 240 -11.05 -2.15 9.34
N GLU A 241 -10.39 -3.28 9.66
CA GLU A 241 -10.08 -3.67 11.03
C GLU A 241 -9.27 -2.59 11.75
N LEU A 242 -8.27 -2.03 11.08
CA LEU A 242 -7.40 -1.01 11.64
C LEU A 242 -8.13 0.34 11.80
N GLU A 243 -8.87 0.77 10.78
CA GLU A 243 -9.68 1.98 10.82
C GLU A 243 -10.72 1.93 11.96
N PHE A 244 -11.46 0.82 12.09
CA PHE A 244 -12.44 0.69 13.16
C PHE A 244 -11.80 0.55 14.55
N LEU A 245 -10.60 0.00 14.66
CA LEU A 245 -9.83 0.06 15.91
C LEU A 245 -9.52 1.52 16.30
N ALA A 246 -9.01 2.32 15.36
CA ALA A 246 -8.73 3.74 15.59
C ALA A 246 -10.01 4.51 15.98
N VAL A 247 -11.12 4.30 15.27
CA VAL A 247 -12.43 4.90 15.60
C VAL A 247 -12.89 4.53 17.00
N ARG A 248 -12.87 3.25 17.38
CA ARG A 248 -13.28 2.82 18.72
C ARG A 248 -12.42 3.45 19.80
N LYS A 249 -11.11 3.56 19.59
CA LYS A 249 -10.20 4.21 20.56
C LYS A 249 -10.43 5.71 20.63
N ALA A 250 -10.66 6.37 19.50
CA ALA A 250 -10.97 7.80 19.44
C ALA A 250 -12.28 8.14 20.15
N LEU A 251 -13.35 7.35 19.93
CA LEU A 251 -14.66 7.57 20.53
C LEU A 251 -14.65 7.49 22.06
N ARG A 252 -13.67 6.80 22.67
CA ARG A 252 -13.46 6.80 24.14
C ARG A 252 -13.13 8.20 24.69
N ALA A 253 -12.73 9.15 23.85
CA ALA A 253 -12.48 10.54 24.24
C ALA A 253 -13.75 11.36 24.43
N LEU A 254 -14.85 11.05 23.74
CA LEU A 254 -16.06 11.87 23.74
C LEU A 254 -16.62 12.18 25.15
N PRO A 255 -16.68 11.22 26.10
CA PRO A 255 -17.16 11.48 27.45
C PRO A 255 -16.23 12.38 28.27
N VAL A 256 -14.95 12.46 27.90
CA VAL A 256 -13.92 13.24 28.60
C VAL A 256 -13.86 14.68 28.07
N LEU A 257 -14.09 14.87 26.77
CA LEU A 257 -14.12 16.18 26.14
C LEU A 257 -15.36 16.98 26.56
N ALA A 258 -15.17 18.29 26.77
CA ALA A 258 -16.22 19.19 27.23
C ALA A 258 -17.50 19.13 26.37
N PRO A 259 -18.69 19.26 26.99
CA PRO A 259 -19.96 19.28 26.25
C PRO A 259 -19.95 20.33 25.14
N GLY A 260 -20.46 19.96 23.96
CA GLY A 260 -20.50 20.85 22.78
C GLY A 260 -19.24 20.84 21.91
N ILE A 261 -18.13 20.25 22.36
CA ILE A 261 -16.95 20.02 21.51
C ILE A 261 -17.18 18.79 20.64
N ARG A 262 -16.96 18.96 19.33
CA ARG A 262 -17.03 17.89 18.33
C ARG A 262 -15.72 17.11 18.23
N LEU A 263 -15.81 15.87 17.78
CA LEU A 263 -14.68 14.98 17.50
C LEU A 263 -14.73 14.53 16.05
N SER A 264 -13.70 14.89 15.29
CA SER A 264 -13.46 14.46 13.91
C SER A 264 -12.74 13.11 13.88
N LEU A 265 -13.22 12.21 13.02
CA LEU A 265 -12.73 10.84 12.85
C LEU A 265 -12.48 10.54 11.37
N ASN A 266 -11.26 10.15 11.04
CA ASN A 266 -10.87 9.75 9.69
C ASN A 266 -11.42 8.37 9.33
N LEU A 267 -12.13 8.26 8.21
CA LEU A 267 -12.62 6.99 7.66
C LEU A 267 -12.58 6.99 6.13
N SER A 268 -12.20 5.85 5.56
CA SER A 268 -12.26 5.64 4.11
C SER A 268 -13.71 5.41 3.64
N PRO A 269 -14.02 5.66 2.35
CA PRO A 269 -15.29 5.28 1.74
C PRO A 269 -15.66 3.80 1.93
N ALA A 270 -14.66 2.91 1.91
CA ALA A 270 -14.87 1.48 2.10
C ALA A 270 -15.33 1.18 3.54
N ALA A 271 -14.66 1.75 4.54
CA ALA A 271 -15.08 1.61 5.93
C ALA A 271 -16.47 2.23 6.18
N LEU A 272 -16.80 3.36 5.54
CA LEU A 272 -18.15 3.94 5.66
C LEU A 272 -19.25 3.08 5.04
N ALA A 273 -18.94 2.33 3.97
CA ALA A 273 -19.88 1.39 3.38
C ALA A 273 -19.94 0.05 4.15
N SER A 274 -19.03 -0.19 5.09
CA SER A 274 -18.95 -1.43 5.85
C SER A 274 -20.09 -1.53 6.88
N PRO A 275 -20.72 -2.71 7.03
CA PRO A 275 -21.75 -2.93 8.06
C PRO A 275 -21.20 -2.76 9.48
N ARG A 276 -19.88 -2.86 9.66
CA ARG A 276 -19.18 -2.64 10.94
C ARG A 276 -19.27 -1.20 11.45
N LEU A 277 -19.61 -0.24 10.58
CA LEU A 277 -19.83 1.15 10.98
C LEU A 277 -20.92 1.26 12.07
N ALA A 278 -21.98 0.47 11.96
CA ALA A 278 -23.08 0.49 12.92
C ALA A 278 -22.63 0.06 14.32
N GLU A 279 -21.75 -0.95 14.40
CA GLU A 279 -21.17 -1.40 15.66
C GLU A 279 -20.20 -0.35 16.23
N ALA A 280 -19.32 0.20 15.40
CA ALA A 280 -18.35 1.20 15.82
C ALA A 280 -19.00 2.49 16.35
N MET A 281 -20.14 2.89 15.76
CA MET A 281 -20.89 4.09 16.14
C MET A 281 -21.98 3.83 17.19
N ALA A 282 -22.11 2.58 17.67
CA ALA A 282 -23.12 2.23 18.66
C ALA A 282 -22.86 2.98 19.98
N GLY A 283 -23.88 3.68 20.48
CA GLY A 283 -23.79 4.45 21.72
C GLY A 283 -23.03 5.78 21.63
N ALA A 284 -22.44 6.13 20.49
CA ALA A 284 -21.79 7.43 20.29
C ALA A 284 -22.83 8.57 20.24
N ALA A 285 -22.48 9.71 20.84
CA ALA A 285 -23.22 10.97 20.70
C ALA A 285 -22.95 11.55 19.30
N LEU A 286 -23.71 11.08 18.30
CA LEU A 286 -23.44 11.36 16.89
C LEU A 286 -23.48 12.85 16.54
N ASP A 287 -24.28 13.65 17.24
CA ASP A 287 -24.30 15.12 17.12
C ASP A 287 -22.95 15.79 17.41
N ARG A 288 -22.09 15.08 18.15
CA ARG A 288 -20.71 15.47 18.47
C ARG A 288 -19.66 14.80 17.59
N VAL A 289 -20.03 13.93 16.65
CA VAL A 289 -19.06 13.24 15.78
C VAL A 289 -19.08 13.87 14.40
N VAL A 290 -17.88 14.08 13.83
CA VAL A 290 -17.68 14.43 12.43
C VAL A 290 -16.87 13.31 11.80
N ILE A 291 -17.35 12.74 10.69
CA ILE A 291 -16.57 11.80 9.89
C ILE A 291 -15.84 12.60 8.82
N GLU A 292 -14.54 12.38 8.70
CA GLU A 292 -13.70 12.97 7.67
C GLU A 292 -13.44 11.91 6.60
N LEU A 293 -13.93 12.16 5.39
CA LEU A 293 -13.75 11.27 4.25
C LEU A 293 -12.37 11.52 3.64
N THR A 294 -11.48 10.53 3.75
CA THR A 294 -10.13 10.62 3.19
C THR A 294 -10.13 10.44 1.66
N GLU A 295 -9.27 11.18 0.96
CA GLU A 295 -9.33 11.36 -0.51
C GLU A 295 -8.83 10.16 -1.34
N HIS A 296 -8.03 9.26 -0.75
CA HIS A 296 -7.23 8.27 -1.49
C HIS A 296 -8.05 7.13 -2.11
N ALA A 297 -9.33 7.01 -1.78
CA ALA A 297 -10.17 5.90 -2.22
C ALA A 297 -11.33 6.38 -3.10
N ALA A 298 -11.47 5.75 -4.27
CA ALA A 298 -12.58 6.00 -5.17
C ALA A 298 -13.91 5.58 -4.52
N VAL A 299 -14.89 6.48 -4.55
CA VAL A 299 -16.27 6.13 -4.18
C VAL A 299 -16.90 5.37 -5.34
N ALA A 300 -17.18 4.08 -5.14
CA ALA A 300 -17.81 3.24 -6.16
C ALA A 300 -19.25 3.69 -6.49
N SER A 301 -20.02 4.10 -5.47
CA SER A 301 -21.37 4.65 -5.64
C SER A 301 -21.66 5.69 -4.56
N TYR A 302 -21.79 6.96 -4.98
CA TYR A 302 -22.17 8.06 -4.11
C TYR A 302 -23.61 7.92 -3.59
N GLU A 303 -24.50 7.33 -4.39
CA GLU A 303 -25.86 7.05 -3.97
C GLU A 303 -25.89 6.05 -2.81
N ALA A 304 -25.15 4.95 -2.93
CA ALA A 304 -25.06 3.95 -1.87
C ALA A 304 -24.43 4.56 -0.60
N LEU A 305 -23.34 5.31 -0.74
CA LEU A 305 -22.68 5.95 0.40
C LEU A 305 -23.60 6.95 1.11
N ARG A 306 -24.35 7.77 0.36
CA ARG A 306 -25.37 8.67 0.94
C ARG A 306 -26.44 7.89 1.70
N ALA A 307 -26.96 6.81 1.11
CA ALA A 307 -27.98 5.99 1.75
C ALA A 307 -27.49 5.37 3.08
N VAL A 308 -26.21 4.99 3.15
CA VAL A 308 -25.59 4.48 4.37
C VAL A 308 -25.38 5.58 5.42
N LEU A 309 -25.00 6.79 5.02
CA LEU A 309 -24.73 7.90 5.93
C LEU A 309 -26.00 8.59 6.45
N GLU A 310 -27.08 8.61 5.68
CA GLU A 310 -28.31 9.36 5.98
C GLU A 310 -28.90 9.07 7.38
N PRO A 311 -29.00 7.82 7.87
CA PRO A 311 -29.48 7.54 9.22
C PRO A 311 -28.62 8.17 10.33
N TYR A 312 -27.30 8.28 10.11
CA TYR A 312 -26.38 8.89 11.07
C TYR A 312 -26.46 10.41 11.01
N ARG A 313 -26.54 10.99 9.80
CA ARG A 313 -26.67 12.44 9.61
C ARG A 313 -27.95 12.99 10.21
N ARG A 314 -29.08 12.27 10.10
CA ARG A 314 -30.34 12.64 10.79
C ARG A 314 -30.24 12.67 12.31
N ARG A 315 -29.25 11.99 12.90
CA ARG A 315 -28.94 12.01 14.34
C ARG A 315 -27.88 13.05 14.71
N GLY A 316 -27.44 13.88 13.76
CA GLY A 316 -26.52 14.99 13.98
C GLY A 316 -25.06 14.72 13.58
N LEU A 317 -24.76 13.52 13.05
CA LEU A 317 -23.41 13.22 12.54
C LEU A 317 -23.02 14.23 11.46
N GLY A 318 -21.88 14.88 11.63
CA GLY A 318 -21.28 15.72 10.60
C GLY A 318 -20.44 14.91 9.62
N LEU A 319 -20.34 15.41 8.39
CA LEU A 319 -19.45 14.92 7.35
C LEU A 319 -18.50 16.04 6.94
N ALA A 320 -17.22 15.72 6.89
CA ALA A 320 -16.17 16.54 6.31
C ALA A 320 -15.57 15.84 5.09
N ILE A 321 -15.17 16.62 4.09
CA ILE A 321 -14.31 16.13 3.00
C ILE A 321 -12.92 16.67 3.25
N ASP A 322 -11.96 15.76 3.36
CA ASP A 322 -10.58 16.10 3.65
C ASP A 322 -9.78 16.47 2.38
N ASP A 323 -8.65 17.13 2.58
CA ASP A 323 -7.64 17.44 1.55
C ASP A 323 -8.15 18.16 0.27
N VAL A 324 -9.20 18.98 0.38
CA VAL A 324 -9.73 19.71 -0.77
C VAL A 324 -8.70 20.74 -1.26
N GLY A 325 -8.21 20.54 -2.49
CA GLY A 325 -7.19 21.37 -3.12
C GLY A 325 -5.91 20.63 -3.50
N ALA A 326 -5.68 19.42 -2.97
CA ALA A 326 -4.51 18.59 -3.30
C ALA A 326 -4.70 17.74 -4.59
N GLY A 327 -5.95 17.40 -4.94
CA GLY A 327 -6.28 16.55 -6.09
C GLY A 327 -7.67 16.76 -6.73
N HIS A 328 -7.99 16.01 -7.78
CA HIS A 328 -9.21 16.16 -8.59
C HIS A 328 -10.46 15.47 -8.00
N ALA A 329 -10.31 14.44 -7.16
CA ALA A 329 -11.44 13.63 -6.67
C ALA A 329 -12.25 14.34 -5.57
N THR A 330 -11.62 15.23 -4.80
CA THR A 330 -12.19 15.85 -3.59
C THR A 330 -13.38 16.76 -3.86
N LEU A 331 -13.35 17.54 -4.95
CA LEU A 331 -14.50 18.37 -5.35
C LEU A 331 -15.74 17.55 -5.73
N ARG A 332 -15.56 16.36 -6.29
CA ARG A 332 -16.69 15.48 -6.60
C ARG A 332 -17.35 14.97 -5.33
N HIS A 333 -16.56 14.59 -4.31
CA HIS A 333 -17.11 14.22 -3.00
C HIS A 333 -17.96 15.34 -2.40
N VAL A 334 -17.49 16.60 -2.49
CA VAL A 334 -18.25 17.75 -2.02
C VAL A 334 -19.60 17.89 -2.72
N LEU A 335 -19.61 17.80 -4.06
CA LEU A 335 -20.83 17.96 -4.87
C LEU A 335 -21.85 16.85 -4.62
N ASP A 336 -21.38 15.60 -4.57
CA ASP A 336 -22.27 14.44 -4.53
C ASP A 336 -22.73 14.09 -3.09
N LEU A 337 -21.96 14.46 -2.06
CA LEU A 337 -22.27 14.11 -0.66
C LEU A 337 -22.85 15.28 0.17
N GLY A 338 -22.65 16.53 -0.25
CA GLY A 338 -23.14 17.71 0.47
C GLY A 338 -22.68 17.76 1.94
N PRO A 339 -21.36 17.87 2.20
CA PRO A 339 -20.80 17.83 3.56
C PRO A 339 -21.11 19.10 4.36
N GLU A 340 -21.07 19.00 5.69
CA GLU A 340 -21.09 20.16 6.59
C GLU A 340 -19.76 20.90 6.60
N PHE A 341 -18.65 20.19 6.36
CA PHE A 341 -17.30 20.74 6.41
C PHE A 341 -16.49 20.42 5.15
N ILE A 342 -15.70 21.40 4.70
CA ILE A 342 -14.67 21.23 3.69
C ILE A 342 -13.35 21.59 4.34
N LYS A 343 -12.40 20.65 4.34
CA LYS A 343 -11.05 20.88 4.86
C LYS A 343 -10.12 21.21 3.69
N LEU A 344 -9.45 22.35 3.77
CA LEU A 344 -8.51 22.82 2.77
C LEU A 344 -7.12 22.34 3.15
N ASP A 345 -6.52 21.53 2.26
CA ASP A 345 -5.20 20.92 2.47
C ASP A 345 -4.11 21.97 2.74
N MET A 346 -3.15 21.60 3.56
CA MET A 346 -1.97 22.38 3.88
C MET A 346 -1.20 22.85 2.63
N SER A 347 -1.18 22.09 1.51
CA SER A 347 -0.51 22.55 0.28
C SER A 347 -1.18 23.79 -0.35
N LEU A 348 -2.46 24.02 -0.08
CA LEU A 348 -3.18 25.24 -0.44
C LEU A 348 -2.94 26.37 0.58
N ILE A 349 -2.82 26.03 1.86
CA ILE A 349 -2.69 27.00 2.95
C ILE A 349 -1.26 27.55 3.10
N ARG A 350 -0.26 26.71 2.86
CA ARG A 350 1.15 27.05 3.06
C ARG A 350 1.53 28.31 2.28
N ASN A 351 2.14 29.31 2.92
CA ASN A 351 2.58 30.56 2.28
C ASN A 351 1.46 31.28 1.48
N ILE A 352 0.19 31.12 1.87
CA ILE A 352 -0.95 31.72 1.16
C ILE A 352 -0.85 33.26 1.16
N ASP A 353 -0.28 33.85 2.21
CA ASP A 353 0.00 35.28 2.34
C ASP A 353 0.88 35.82 1.21
N ALA A 354 1.86 35.05 0.75
CA ALA A 354 2.76 35.45 -0.34
C ALA A 354 2.28 34.98 -1.73
N HIS A 355 1.26 34.12 -1.82
CA HIS A 355 0.89 33.46 -3.07
C HIS A 355 -0.53 33.83 -3.55
N SER A 356 -0.62 34.65 -4.60
CA SER A 356 -1.90 35.13 -5.16
C SER A 356 -2.82 34.01 -5.67
N GLY A 357 -2.27 32.99 -6.34
CA GLY A 357 -3.04 31.85 -6.82
C GLY A 357 -3.73 31.03 -5.70
N ARG A 358 -2.98 30.67 -4.65
CA ARG A 358 -3.51 30.02 -3.45
C ARG A 358 -4.61 30.87 -2.79
N ARG A 359 -4.39 32.18 -2.66
CA ARG A 359 -5.41 33.13 -2.16
C ARG A 359 -6.69 33.10 -2.97
N ALA A 360 -6.59 33.24 -4.29
CA ALA A 360 -7.75 33.27 -5.17
C ALA A 360 -8.53 31.93 -5.13
N LEU A 361 -7.84 30.80 -5.06
CA LEU A 361 -8.48 29.49 -4.96
C LEU A 361 -9.17 29.30 -3.59
N ALA A 362 -8.49 29.62 -2.49
CA ALA A 362 -9.09 29.57 -1.15
C ALA A 362 -10.29 30.51 -1.02
N GLU A 363 -10.24 31.70 -1.61
CA GLU A 363 -11.35 32.65 -1.68
C GLU A 363 -12.54 32.06 -2.44
N ALA A 364 -12.30 31.45 -3.60
CA ALA A 364 -13.34 30.82 -4.41
C ALA A 364 -14.01 29.65 -3.65
N LEU A 365 -13.23 28.80 -2.99
CA LEU A 365 -13.72 27.68 -2.18
C LEU A 365 -14.50 28.17 -0.95
N THR A 366 -14.02 29.23 -0.30
CA THR A 366 -14.72 29.86 0.83
C THR A 366 -16.04 30.49 0.41
N GLY A 367 -16.05 31.19 -0.73
CA GLY A 367 -17.27 31.74 -1.31
C GLY A 367 -18.24 30.66 -1.79
N TYR A 368 -17.75 29.50 -2.23
CA TYR A 368 -18.57 28.33 -2.54
C TYR A 368 -19.20 27.75 -1.27
N GLY A 369 -18.40 27.44 -0.24
CA GLY A 369 -18.87 26.90 1.03
C GLY A 369 -19.99 27.75 1.64
N ARG A 370 -19.80 29.08 1.68
CA ARG A 370 -20.82 30.03 2.14
C ARG A 370 -22.15 29.92 1.38
N ARG A 371 -22.12 29.70 0.06
CA ARG A 371 -23.34 29.60 -0.77
C ARG A 371 -24.12 28.31 -0.53
N ILE A 372 -23.43 27.22 -0.18
CA ILE A 372 -24.04 25.92 0.06
C ILE A 372 -24.28 25.64 1.55
N GLY A 373 -23.94 26.58 2.44
CA GLY A 373 -24.07 26.41 3.89
C GLY A 373 -23.02 25.48 4.51
N CYS A 374 -21.88 25.29 3.86
CA CYS A 374 -20.77 24.47 4.33
C CYS A 374 -19.71 25.35 5.02
N GLU A 375 -19.21 24.87 6.17
CA GLU A 375 -18.09 25.50 6.88
C GLU A 375 -16.76 25.08 6.25
N ILE A 376 -15.81 26.01 6.18
CA ILE A 376 -14.44 25.77 5.72
C ILE A 376 -13.49 25.63 6.91
N VAL A 377 -12.69 24.58 6.90
CA VAL A 377 -11.56 24.36 7.81
C VAL A 377 -10.28 24.54 7.00
N ALA A 378 -9.38 25.43 7.41
CA ALA A 378 -8.05 25.53 6.81
C ALA A 378 -7.02 24.79 7.65
N GLU A 379 -6.29 23.88 7.03
CA GLU A 379 -5.35 22.99 7.70
C GLU A 379 -3.89 23.42 7.55
N GLY A 380 -3.05 22.96 8.48
CA GLY A 380 -1.62 23.22 8.45
C GLY A 380 -1.25 24.70 8.59
N VAL A 381 -2.07 25.49 9.31
CA VAL A 381 -1.77 26.89 9.61
C VAL A 381 -0.59 26.97 10.58
N GLU A 382 0.50 27.61 10.17
CA GLU A 382 1.74 27.67 10.97
C GLU A 382 2.18 29.09 11.30
N THR A 383 1.75 30.10 10.54
CA THR A 383 2.15 31.49 10.73
C THR A 383 0.97 32.43 10.95
N GLU A 384 1.20 33.50 11.72
CA GLU A 384 0.19 34.54 11.93
C GLU A 384 -0.22 35.21 10.60
N ALA A 385 0.69 35.30 9.63
CA ALA A 385 0.43 35.84 8.30
C ALA A 385 -0.57 34.98 7.51
N GLU A 386 -0.39 33.65 7.49
CA GLU A 386 -1.36 32.72 6.90
C GLU A 386 -2.72 32.85 7.59
N TYR A 387 -2.74 32.84 8.94
CA TYR A 387 -3.97 32.98 9.72
C TYR A 387 -4.73 34.28 9.41
N ALA A 388 -4.02 35.42 9.34
CA ALA A 388 -4.61 36.72 9.05
C ALA A 388 -5.30 36.74 7.67
N VAL A 389 -4.69 36.12 6.66
CA VAL A 389 -5.26 36.00 5.32
C VAL A 389 -6.51 35.12 5.34
N LEU A 390 -6.44 33.94 5.95
CA LEU A 390 -7.58 33.01 6.04
C LEU A 390 -8.78 33.64 6.75
N LYS A 391 -8.51 34.36 7.85
CA LYS A 391 -9.54 35.14 8.56
C LYS A 391 -10.15 36.22 7.67
N GLY A 392 -9.32 36.94 6.90
CA GLY A 392 -9.78 37.95 5.94
C GLY A 392 -10.64 37.40 4.79
N LEU A 393 -10.35 36.18 4.33
CA LEU A 393 -11.15 35.48 3.32
C LEU A 393 -12.49 34.96 3.87
N GLY A 394 -12.65 34.93 5.19
CA GLY A 394 -13.85 34.43 5.88
C GLY A 394 -13.87 32.91 6.00
N VAL A 395 -12.70 32.26 6.04
CA VAL A 395 -12.58 30.86 6.46
C VAL A 395 -13.14 30.73 7.88
N THR A 396 -13.99 29.74 8.13
CA THR A 396 -14.74 29.63 9.39
C THR A 396 -13.94 28.98 10.53
N ARG A 397 -13.01 28.08 10.20
CA ARG A 397 -12.24 27.31 11.17
C ARG A 397 -10.79 27.12 10.72
N VAL A 398 -9.88 26.96 11.68
CA VAL A 398 -8.47 26.70 11.43
C VAL A 398 -7.94 25.58 12.31
N GLN A 399 -6.98 24.85 11.77
CA GLN A 399 -6.20 23.82 12.43
C GLN A 399 -4.75 23.92 11.96
N GLY A 400 -3.81 23.75 12.88
CA GLY A 400 -2.39 23.79 12.56
C GLY A 400 -1.53 24.15 13.76
N PHE A 401 -0.20 24.03 13.61
CA PHE A 401 0.73 24.19 14.72
C PHE A 401 0.77 25.61 15.30
N LEU A 402 0.33 26.62 14.56
CA LEU A 402 0.11 27.96 15.11
C LEU A 402 -0.96 27.95 16.20
N THR A 403 -2.02 27.17 15.99
CA THR A 403 -3.20 27.13 16.86
C THR A 403 -3.15 26.02 17.91
N GLY A 404 -2.44 24.93 17.62
CA GLY A 404 -2.21 23.83 18.54
C GLY A 404 -1.66 22.59 17.83
N ARG A 405 -0.63 21.97 18.41
CA ARG A 405 -0.13 20.65 17.98
C ARG A 405 -1.07 19.53 18.46
N PRO A 406 -1.05 18.35 17.80
CA PRO A 406 -1.68 17.14 18.34
C PRO A 406 -1.20 16.87 19.76
N MET A 407 -2.10 16.46 20.66
CA MET A 407 -1.78 16.24 22.07
C MET A 407 -2.54 15.05 22.69
N PRO A 408 -2.07 14.46 23.79
CA PRO A 408 -2.78 13.41 24.50
C PRO A 408 -4.15 13.90 25.03
N LEU A 409 -5.08 12.95 25.24
CA LEU A 409 -6.44 13.25 25.70
C LEU A 409 -6.50 14.11 26.97
N ALA A 410 -5.60 13.86 27.93
CA ALA A 410 -5.58 14.61 29.18
C ALA A 410 -5.27 16.10 28.96
N ALA A 411 -4.35 16.42 28.04
CA ALA A 411 -4.04 17.80 27.67
C ALA A 411 -5.19 18.42 26.87
N ALA A 412 -5.77 17.67 25.93
CA ALA A 412 -6.92 18.13 25.15
C ALA A 412 -8.13 18.49 26.02
N ALA A 413 -8.42 17.66 27.02
CA ALA A 413 -9.52 17.89 27.97
C ALA A 413 -9.30 19.09 28.89
N ALA A 414 -8.04 19.51 29.09
CA ALA A 414 -7.67 20.66 29.91
C ALA A 414 -7.67 22.00 29.15
N LEU A 415 -7.83 21.98 27.82
CA LEU A 415 -7.86 23.21 27.03
C LEU A 415 -9.10 24.05 27.39
N PRO A 416 -8.94 25.36 27.63
CA PRO A 416 -10.08 26.23 27.89
C PRO A 416 -10.93 26.40 26.62
N LEU A 417 -12.23 26.62 26.79
CA LEU A 417 -13.18 26.68 25.67
C LEU A 417 -13.23 28.05 25.00
N SER A 418 -12.85 29.11 25.71
CA SER A 418 -12.94 30.49 25.25
C SER A 418 -11.62 31.01 24.64
N ALA A 419 -11.77 31.92 23.69
CA ALA A 419 -10.70 32.54 22.89
C ALA A 419 -9.46 32.97 23.67
N ALA A 420 -9.66 33.71 24.77
CA ALA A 420 -8.60 34.36 25.51
C ALA A 420 -7.66 33.36 26.21
N GLY A 421 -8.14 32.14 26.46
CA GLY A 421 -7.34 31.06 27.04
C GLY A 421 -6.91 30.00 26.03
N ALA A 422 -7.74 29.70 25.03
CA ALA A 422 -7.63 28.44 24.29
C ALA A 422 -6.45 28.41 23.31
N LEU A 423 -6.33 29.44 22.48
CA LEU A 423 -5.22 29.61 21.55
C LEU A 423 -3.89 29.76 22.32
N SER A 424 -3.89 30.56 23.39
CA SER A 424 -2.69 30.78 24.21
C SER A 424 -2.21 29.51 24.92
N ALA A 425 -3.12 28.73 25.51
CA ALA A 425 -2.79 27.47 26.19
C ALA A 425 -2.27 26.41 25.22
N ALA A 426 -2.89 26.27 24.05
CA ALA A 426 -2.44 25.33 23.02
C ALA A 426 -1.08 25.73 22.43
N GLN A 427 -0.82 27.03 22.24
CA GLN A 427 0.49 27.55 21.86
C GLN A 427 1.54 27.31 22.94
N ALA A 428 1.19 27.47 24.22
CA ALA A 428 2.07 27.20 25.34
C ALA A 428 2.47 25.72 25.40
N TRP A 429 1.50 24.81 25.28
CA TRP A 429 1.77 23.36 25.14
C TRP A 429 2.71 23.07 23.97
N SER A 430 2.47 23.70 22.82
CA SER A 430 3.27 23.51 21.61
C SER A 430 4.72 24.01 21.72
N ARG A 431 5.03 24.81 22.75
CA ARG A 431 6.39 25.34 23.05
C ARG A 431 7.09 24.56 24.17
N SER A 432 6.40 23.65 24.87
CA SER A 432 7.01 22.83 25.90
C SER A 432 7.94 21.76 25.28
N PRO A 433 9.20 21.62 25.73
CA PRO A 433 10.19 20.72 25.13
C PRO A 433 10.02 19.27 25.62
N SER A 434 8.80 18.73 25.55
CA SER A 434 8.45 17.31 25.74
C SER A 434 6.94 17.15 25.63
N GLY A 435 6.49 16.46 24.59
CA GLY A 435 5.12 16.01 24.36
C GLY A 435 5.14 14.99 23.27
#